data_AF-A0A841REV3-F1
#
_entry.id   AF-A0A841REV3-F1
#
_cell.length_a   1.000
_cell.length_b   1.000
_cell.length_c   1.000
_cell.angle_alpha   90.00
_cell.angle_beta   90.00
_cell.angle_gamma   90.00
#
_symmetry.space_group_name_H-M   'P 1'
#
loop_
_entity.id
_entity.type
_entity.pdbx_description
1 polymer ?
#
loop_
_entity_poly.entity_id
_entity_poly.type
_entity_poly.pdbx_seq_one_letter_code
_entity_poly.pdbx_strand_id
1 'polypeptide(L)'
;MTIPKTPKGISNRITKIRSQLSAFKREYGFIDDGGGARYYLFYLYFLLGDNRRSSEYIRWFQKDFPDDSGEPFALLCWALILHRMGKDGNYILARTMLSNIYLLPHLLGEEMPEEIPHSSNWNGADFLEYTPERILEAITDDDLSWIRERFHSERFQKVLNRHIEIEKELEDTPRGDRRSALVHELYSLLDGWR
;
A
#
# COMPACT_ATOMS: atom_id res chain seq x y z
N MET A 1 14.88 1.29 -8.12
CA MET A 1 16.03 1.28 -7.18
C MET A 1 16.35 -0.16 -6.79
N THR A 2 17.63 -0.56 -6.77
CA THR A 2 18.00 -1.95 -6.43
C THR A 2 18.01 -2.20 -4.93
N ILE A 3 17.27 -3.21 -4.48
CA ILE A 3 17.16 -3.61 -3.07
C ILE A 3 18.47 -4.26 -2.59
N PRO A 4 19.13 -3.75 -1.51
CA PRO A 4 20.35 -4.35 -0.98
C PRO A 4 20.10 -5.74 -0.38
N LYS A 5 20.95 -6.72 -0.67
CA LYS A 5 20.75 -8.13 -0.26
C LYS A 5 21.04 -8.43 1.21
N THR A 6 21.82 -7.61 1.91
CA THR A 6 22.23 -7.88 3.31
C THR A 6 21.50 -6.97 4.31
N PRO A 7 21.24 -7.41 5.55
CA PRO A 7 20.65 -6.55 6.58
C PRO A 7 21.44 -5.26 6.82
N LYS A 8 22.78 -5.33 6.81
CA LYS A 8 23.65 -4.15 6.90
C LYS A 8 23.46 -3.22 5.70
N GLY A 9 23.35 -3.77 4.48
CA GLY A 9 23.11 -3.00 3.27
C GLY A 9 21.74 -2.29 3.28
N ILE A 10 20.70 -2.99 3.74
CA ILE A 10 19.35 -2.44 3.91
C ILE A 10 19.39 -1.29 4.92
N SER A 11 19.97 -1.52 6.10
CA SER A 11 20.12 -0.52 7.15
C SER A 11 20.86 0.73 6.65
N ASN A 12 21.99 0.56 5.95
CA ASN A 12 22.74 1.67 5.37
C ASN A 12 21.93 2.43 4.33
N ARG A 13 21.15 1.72 3.49
CA ARG A 13 20.30 2.35 2.48
C ARG A 13 19.18 3.17 3.12
N ILE A 14 18.53 2.63 4.14
CA ILE A 14 17.51 3.35 4.93
C ILE A 14 18.12 4.64 5.48
N THR A 15 19.26 4.55 6.16
CA THR A 15 19.94 5.72 6.75
C THR A 15 20.27 6.76 5.70
N LYS A 16 20.82 6.35 4.55
CA LYS A 16 21.14 7.26 3.45
C LYS A 16 19.91 8.03 2.96
N ILE A 17 18.83 7.32 2.61
CA ILE A 17 17.59 7.93 2.12
C ILE A 17 17.01 8.86 3.19
N ARG A 18 16.91 8.38 4.44
CA ARG A 18 16.38 9.15 5.57
C ARG A 18 17.15 10.44 5.81
N SER A 19 18.47 10.39 5.73
CA SER A 19 19.33 11.57 5.85
C SER A 19 19.13 12.56 4.71
N GLN A 20 18.98 12.08 3.47
CA GLN A 20 18.72 12.92 2.30
C GLN A 20 17.37 13.64 2.43
N LEU A 21 16.29 12.91 2.70
CA LEU A 21 14.95 13.52 2.88
C LEU A 21 14.93 14.54 4.02
N SER A 22 15.63 14.23 5.12
CA SER A 22 15.68 15.13 6.29
C SER A 22 16.57 16.35 6.05
N ALA A 23 17.68 16.21 5.32
CA ALA A 23 18.53 17.33 4.94
C ALA A 23 17.76 18.29 4.02
N PHE A 24 17.10 17.75 2.99
CA PHE A 24 16.29 18.53 2.07
C PHE A 24 15.17 19.28 2.82
N LYS A 25 14.45 18.61 3.73
CA LYS A 25 13.42 19.25 4.56
C LYS A 25 13.96 20.37 5.44
N ARG A 26 15.16 20.22 6.02
CA ARG A 26 15.77 21.30 6.82
C ARG A 26 16.18 22.50 5.98
N GLU A 27 16.66 22.26 4.77
CA GLU A 27 17.15 23.30 3.88
C GLU A 27 16.01 24.06 3.19
N TYR A 28 14.97 23.35 2.76
CA TYR A 28 13.90 23.89 1.90
C TYR A 28 12.51 23.92 2.54
N GLY A 29 12.33 23.34 3.74
CA GLY A 29 11.05 23.31 4.45
C GLY A 29 10.07 22.22 4.01
N PHE A 30 10.35 21.51 2.91
CA PHE A 30 9.54 20.40 2.40
C PHE A 30 10.40 19.18 2.05
N ILE A 31 9.79 18.01 1.84
CA ILE A 31 10.52 16.79 1.47
C ILE A 31 10.51 16.68 -0.06
N ASP A 32 11.70 16.59 -0.67
CA ASP A 32 11.81 16.13 -2.05
C ASP A 32 11.74 14.59 -2.11
N ASP A 33 10.60 14.09 -2.54
CA ASP A 33 10.33 12.67 -2.73
C ASP A 33 9.86 12.37 -4.17
N GLY A 34 10.27 13.18 -5.15
CA GLY A 34 9.83 13.01 -6.55
C GLY A 34 10.17 11.64 -7.16
N GLY A 35 11.14 10.93 -6.58
CA GLY A 35 11.53 9.58 -6.98
C GLY A 35 10.83 8.43 -6.22
N GLY A 36 9.83 8.72 -5.37
CA GLY A 36 9.10 7.70 -4.60
C GLY A 36 9.94 7.00 -3.52
N ALA A 37 10.89 7.70 -2.91
CA ALA A 37 11.74 7.14 -1.87
C ALA A 37 10.94 6.78 -0.60
N ARG A 38 9.80 7.41 -0.35
CA ARG A 38 8.88 7.02 0.72
C ARG A 38 8.35 5.58 0.54
N TYR A 39 7.92 5.20 -0.66
CA TYR A 39 7.46 3.84 -0.93
C TYR A 39 8.58 2.82 -0.80
N TYR A 40 9.74 3.16 -1.37
CA TYR A 40 10.92 2.31 -1.29
C TYR A 40 11.39 2.08 0.16
N LEU A 41 11.19 3.04 1.08
CA LEU A 41 11.52 2.84 2.49
C LEU A 41 10.63 1.77 3.14
N PHE A 42 9.35 1.65 2.79
CA PHE A 42 8.50 0.57 3.31
C PHE A 42 9.05 -0.82 2.92
N TYR A 43 9.53 -0.97 1.68
CA TYR A 43 10.16 -2.21 1.22
C TYR A 43 11.37 -2.56 2.09
N LEU A 44 12.23 -1.57 2.35
CA LEU A 44 13.45 -1.76 3.13
C LEU A 44 13.15 -2.08 4.60
N TYR A 45 12.16 -1.42 5.20
CA TYR A 45 11.77 -1.70 6.59
C TYR A 45 11.13 -3.07 6.74
N PHE A 46 10.26 -3.48 5.81
CA PHE A 46 9.67 -4.82 5.79
C PHE A 46 10.75 -5.90 5.71
N LEU A 47 11.71 -5.75 4.78
CA LEU A 47 12.82 -6.70 4.60
C LEU A 47 13.83 -6.68 5.76
N LEU A 48 13.93 -5.58 6.50
CA LEU A 48 14.80 -5.50 7.67
C LEU A 48 14.22 -6.27 8.87
N GLY A 49 12.90 -6.35 8.97
CA GLY A 49 12.21 -7.04 10.08
C GLY A 49 12.42 -6.38 11.46
N ASP A 50 12.90 -5.13 11.52
CA ASP A 50 13.12 -4.41 12.78
C ASP A 50 11.84 -3.66 13.17
N ASN A 51 11.07 -4.24 14.09
CA ASN A 51 9.80 -3.69 14.57
C ASN A 51 9.92 -2.26 15.14
N ARG A 52 11.00 -1.97 15.87
CA ARG A 52 11.18 -0.65 16.49
C ARG A 52 11.38 0.41 15.42
N ARG A 53 12.33 0.20 14.52
CA ARG A 53 12.63 1.17 13.46
C ARG A 53 11.49 1.30 12.47
N SER A 54 10.79 0.21 12.16
CA SER A 54 9.60 0.24 11.30
C SER A 54 8.47 1.06 11.93
N SER A 55 8.25 0.93 13.24
CA SER A 55 7.27 1.76 13.96
C SER A 55 7.63 3.24 13.96
N GLU A 56 8.91 3.59 14.09
CA GLU A 56 9.39 4.97 14.01
C GLU A 56 9.17 5.55 12.61
N TYR A 57 9.42 4.74 11.58
CA TYR A 57 9.19 5.13 10.21
C TYR A 57 7.71 5.35 9.90
N ILE A 58 6.83 4.44 10.31
CA ILE A 58 5.37 4.57 10.12
C ILE A 58 4.87 5.89 10.72
N ARG A 59 5.27 6.20 11.96
CA ARG A 59 4.89 7.48 12.61
C ARG A 59 5.38 8.70 11.85
N TRP A 60 6.62 8.65 11.35
CA TRP A 60 7.16 9.73 10.54
C TRP A 60 6.41 9.87 9.21
N PHE A 61 6.11 8.76 8.54
CA PHE A 61 5.41 8.75 7.27
C PHE A 61 4.01 9.34 7.42
N GLN A 62 3.24 8.88 8.42
CA GLN A 62 1.90 9.40 8.69
C GLN A 62 1.89 10.90 9.01
N LYS A 63 2.94 11.40 9.68
CA LYS A 63 3.07 12.83 10.00
C LYS A 63 3.39 13.67 8.77
N ASP A 64 4.31 13.19 7.93
CA ASP A 64 4.87 13.98 6.84
C ASP A 64 4.16 13.76 5.49
N PHE A 65 3.35 12.70 5.36
CA PHE A 65 2.56 12.37 4.18
C PHE A 65 1.13 11.91 4.57
N PRO A 66 0.34 12.77 5.25
CA PRO A 66 -0.99 12.39 5.74
C PRO A 66 -1.99 12.08 4.61
N ASP A 67 -1.85 12.73 3.46
CA ASP A 67 -2.75 12.64 2.30
C ASP A 67 -2.24 11.69 1.21
N ASP A 68 -1.25 10.86 1.53
CA ASP A 68 -0.66 9.94 0.56
C ASP A 68 -1.64 8.84 0.13
N SER A 69 -1.82 8.68 -1.18
CA SER A 69 -2.68 7.64 -1.76
C SER A 69 -2.15 6.24 -1.49
N GLY A 70 -0.82 6.08 -1.43
CA GLY A 70 -0.13 4.82 -1.18
C GLY A 70 0.07 4.01 -2.45
N GLU A 71 1.33 3.69 -2.75
CA GLU A 71 1.67 2.69 -3.77
C GLU A 71 1.32 1.27 -3.25
N PRO A 72 0.75 0.38 -4.08
CA PRO A 72 0.19 -0.90 -3.62
C PRO A 72 1.16 -1.80 -2.83
N PHE A 73 2.39 -2.00 -3.29
CA PHE A 73 3.36 -2.84 -2.59
C PHE A 73 3.88 -2.21 -1.29
N ALA A 74 3.95 -0.87 -1.22
CA ALA A 74 4.35 -0.16 -0.02
C ALA A 74 3.26 -0.26 1.05
N LEU A 75 1.99 -0.16 0.64
CA LEU A 75 0.85 -0.44 1.51
C LEU A 75 0.84 -1.89 1.99
N LEU A 76 1.12 -2.87 1.11
CA LEU A 76 1.27 -4.28 1.49
C LEU A 76 2.37 -4.45 2.54
N CYS A 77 3.56 -3.92 2.29
CA CYS A 77 4.69 -3.96 3.23
C CYS A 77 4.31 -3.34 4.57
N TRP A 78 3.59 -2.20 4.57
CA TRP A 78 3.12 -1.56 5.77
C TRP A 78 2.12 -2.44 6.54
N ALA A 79 1.11 -3.00 5.87
CA ALA A 79 0.13 -3.90 6.47
C ALA A 79 0.83 -5.09 7.15
N LEU A 80 1.79 -5.72 6.47
CA LEU A 80 2.54 -6.86 7.00
C LEU A 80 3.50 -6.48 8.14
N ILE A 81 4.12 -5.29 8.09
CA ILE A 81 4.87 -4.77 9.24
C ILE A 81 3.96 -4.66 10.47
N LEU A 82 2.74 -4.13 10.32
CA LEU A 82 1.80 -4.01 11.45
C LEU A 82 1.37 -5.38 11.97
N HIS A 83 1.02 -6.31 11.07
CA HIS A 83 0.67 -7.69 11.41
C HIS A 83 1.79 -8.36 12.23
N ARG A 84 3.03 -8.35 11.73
CA ARG A 84 4.19 -8.94 12.40
C ARG A 84 4.57 -8.26 13.72
N MET A 85 4.09 -7.03 13.95
CA MET A 85 4.20 -6.33 15.22
C MET A 85 3.08 -6.69 16.21
N GLY A 86 2.12 -7.52 15.82
CA GLY A 86 0.90 -7.79 16.60
C GLY A 86 -0.04 -6.59 16.71
N LYS A 87 0.04 -5.65 15.74
CA LYS A 87 -0.82 -4.46 15.68
C LYS A 87 -1.92 -4.65 14.64
N ASP A 88 -2.99 -3.86 14.76
CA ASP A 88 -4.04 -3.86 13.75
C ASP A 88 -3.52 -3.31 12.41
N GLY A 89 -3.41 -4.19 11.42
CA GLY A 89 -3.05 -3.87 10.04
C GLY A 89 -4.24 -3.85 9.08
N ASN A 90 -5.47 -4.08 9.56
CA ASN A 90 -6.64 -4.31 8.71
C ASN A 90 -6.97 -3.11 7.82
N TYR A 91 -6.93 -1.89 8.38
CA TYR A 91 -7.15 -0.68 7.61
C TYR A 91 -6.14 -0.52 6.47
N ILE A 92 -4.86 -0.79 6.74
CA ILE A 92 -3.82 -0.68 5.71
C ILE A 92 -3.94 -1.80 4.68
N LEU A 93 -4.29 -3.02 5.08
CA LEU A 93 -4.54 -4.12 4.15
C LEU A 93 -5.75 -3.83 3.24
N ALA A 94 -6.81 -3.24 3.78
CA ALA A 94 -7.95 -2.83 2.97
C ALA A 94 -7.57 -1.71 1.99
N ARG A 95 -6.72 -0.76 2.39
CA ARG A 95 -6.14 0.21 1.46
C ARG A 95 -5.30 -0.46 0.38
N THR A 96 -4.48 -1.46 0.72
CA THR A 96 -3.73 -2.26 -0.26
C THR A 96 -4.65 -2.93 -1.27
N MET A 97 -5.75 -3.52 -0.80
CA MET A 97 -6.75 -4.16 -1.65
C MET A 97 -7.41 -3.16 -2.62
N LEU A 98 -7.76 -1.96 -2.14
CA LEU A 98 -8.42 -0.96 -2.99
C LEU A 98 -7.44 -0.17 -3.88
N SER A 99 -6.16 -0.12 -3.54
CA SER A 99 -5.16 0.52 -4.40
C SER A 99 -4.81 -0.33 -5.62
N ASN A 100 -5.00 -1.65 -5.54
CA ASN A 100 -4.92 -2.57 -6.66
C ASN A 100 -5.73 -3.85 -6.31
N ILE A 101 -6.92 -4.01 -6.90
CA ILE A 101 -7.85 -5.10 -6.60
C ILE A 101 -7.31 -6.49 -7.00
N TYR A 102 -6.28 -6.51 -7.83
CA TYR A 102 -5.63 -7.69 -8.38
C TYR A 102 -4.54 -8.22 -7.44
N LEU A 103 -3.96 -7.37 -6.59
CA LEU A 103 -2.79 -7.70 -5.79
C LEU A 103 -3.03 -8.83 -4.77
N LEU A 104 -4.10 -8.75 -3.96
CA LEU A 104 -4.34 -9.78 -2.94
C LEU A 104 -4.73 -11.14 -3.54
N PRO A 105 -5.66 -11.23 -4.52
CA PRO A 105 -5.94 -12.49 -5.22
C PRO A 105 -4.67 -13.12 -5.83
N HIS A 106 -3.83 -12.30 -6.47
CA HIS A 106 -2.57 -12.76 -7.05
C HIS A 106 -1.63 -13.39 -6.01
N LEU A 107 -1.46 -12.75 -4.85
CA LEU A 107 -0.64 -13.28 -3.76
C LEU A 107 -1.20 -14.60 -3.18
N LEU A 108 -2.53 -14.76 -3.19
CA LEU A 108 -3.20 -15.94 -2.66
C LEU A 108 -3.29 -17.09 -3.68
N GLY A 109 -2.88 -16.86 -4.94
CA GLY A 109 -3.03 -17.81 -6.03
C GLY A 109 -4.49 -18.04 -6.42
N GLU A 110 -5.34 -17.04 -6.21
CA GLU A 110 -6.79 -17.10 -6.48
C GLU A 110 -7.13 -16.50 -7.86
N GLU A 111 -8.36 -16.72 -8.30
CA GLU A 111 -8.86 -16.14 -9.55
C GLU A 111 -8.87 -14.61 -9.45
N MET A 112 -8.35 -13.97 -10.49
CA MET A 112 -8.28 -12.52 -10.56
C MET A 112 -9.66 -11.94 -10.87
N PRO A 113 -10.06 -10.82 -10.26
CA PRO A 113 -11.25 -10.09 -10.67
C PRO A 113 -11.21 -9.74 -12.16
N GLU A 114 -12.39 -9.55 -12.75
CA GLU A 114 -12.50 -8.99 -14.09
C GLU A 114 -11.79 -7.64 -14.18
N GLU A 115 -11.18 -7.36 -15.34
CA GLU A 115 -10.55 -6.06 -15.57
C GLU A 115 -11.59 -4.95 -15.50
N ILE A 116 -11.30 -3.90 -14.72
CA ILE A 116 -12.17 -2.73 -14.59
C ILE A 116 -11.43 -1.45 -15.00
N PRO A 117 -12.17 -0.39 -15.39
CA PRO A 117 -11.60 0.92 -15.64
C PRO A 117 -10.84 1.42 -14.41
N HIS A 118 -9.70 2.05 -14.64
CA HIS A 118 -8.86 2.54 -13.57
C HIS A 118 -8.23 3.89 -13.91
N SER A 119 -8.00 4.70 -12.87
CA SER A 119 -7.52 6.09 -13.02
C SER A 119 -5.99 6.22 -13.03
N SER A 120 -5.26 5.17 -12.66
CA SER A 120 -3.80 5.13 -12.62
C SER A 120 -3.27 3.76 -13.03
N ASN A 121 -2.05 3.71 -13.54
CA ASN A 121 -1.37 2.47 -13.89
C ASN A 121 -1.09 1.57 -12.67
N TRP A 122 -1.09 2.13 -11.45
CA TRP A 122 -0.92 1.31 -10.24
C TRP A 122 -2.13 0.44 -9.91
N ASN A 123 -3.30 0.79 -10.43
CA ASN A 123 -4.54 0.08 -10.16
C ASN A 123 -4.73 -1.14 -11.08
N GLY A 124 -4.08 -1.14 -12.25
CA GLY A 124 -4.18 -2.20 -13.26
C GLY A 124 -3.45 -3.48 -12.87
N ALA A 125 -3.82 -4.60 -13.50
CA ALA A 125 -3.18 -5.90 -13.25
C ALA A 125 -1.72 -5.95 -13.77
N ASP A 126 -1.40 -5.16 -14.80
CA ASP A 126 -0.04 -4.99 -15.35
C ASP A 126 0.96 -4.47 -14.31
N PHE A 127 0.47 -3.74 -13.30
CA PHE A 127 1.30 -3.28 -12.19
C PHE A 127 2.03 -4.43 -11.47
N LEU A 128 1.42 -5.62 -11.45
CA LEU A 128 1.97 -6.81 -10.80
C LEU A 128 3.23 -7.33 -11.52
N GLU A 129 3.48 -6.95 -12.77
CA GLU A 129 4.73 -7.30 -13.48
C GLU A 129 5.95 -6.59 -12.86
N TYR A 130 5.74 -5.46 -12.21
CA TYR A 130 6.79 -4.66 -11.56
C TYR A 130 7.03 -5.08 -10.10
N THR A 131 6.46 -6.21 -9.69
CA THR A 131 6.57 -6.71 -8.32
C THR A 131 8.03 -6.92 -7.93
N PRO A 132 8.49 -6.35 -6.80
CA PRO A 132 9.83 -6.64 -6.32
C PRO A 132 9.91 -8.10 -5.80
N GLU A 133 10.54 -9.00 -6.56
CA GLU A 133 10.69 -10.44 -6.23
C GLU A 133 11.09 -10.69 -4.78
N ARG A 134 12.07 -9.93 -4.28
CA ARG A 134 12.54 -10.06 -2.90
C ARG A 134 11.49 -9.75 -1.83
N ILE A 135 10.50 -8.92 -2.15
CA ILE A 135 9.35 -8.67 -1.26
C ILE A 135 8.47 -9.91 -1.23
N LEU A 136 8.15 -10.52 -2.38
CA LEU A 136 7.39 -11.76 -2.44
C LEU A 136 8.07 -12.90 -1.68
N GLU A 137 9.37 -13.10 -1.89
CA GLU A 137 10.17 -14.11 -1.18
C GLU A 137 10.17 -13.93 0.34
N ALA A 138 9.93 -12.71 0.83
CA ALA A 138 9.93 -12.38 2.24
C ALA A 138 8.55 -12.51 2.90
N ILE A 139 7.47 -12.69 2.13
CA ILE A 139 6.13 -12.97 2.65
C ILE A 139 6.10 -14.44 3.12
N THR A 140 5.64 -14.65 4.35
CA THR A 140 5.60 -15.99 4.97
C THR A 140 4.21 -16.62 4.85
N ASP A 141 4.10 -17.92 5.13
CA ASP A 141 2.80 -18.60 5.17
C ASP A 141 1.86 -18.03 6.24
N ASP A 142 2.40 -17.50 7.34
CA ASP A 142 1.62 -16.80 8.37
C ASP A 142 1.04 -15.48 7.82
N ASP A 143 1.85 -14.71 7.09
CA ASP A 143 1.39 -13.49 6.42
C ASP A 143 0.29 -13.82 5.40
N LEU A 144 0.46 -14.87 4.58
CA LEU A 144 -0.55 -15.30 3.60
C LEU A 144 -1.83 -15.81 4.26
N SER A 145 -1.71 -16.55 5.37
CA SER A 145 -2.86 -17.02 6.13
C SER A 145 -3.65 -15.85 6.71
N TRP A 146 -2.97 -14.85 7.28
CA TRP A 146 -3.58 -13.62 7.76
C TRP A 146 -4.25 -12.82 6.64
N ILE A 147 -3.57 -12.64 5.49
CA ILE A 147 -4.16 -11.97 4.32
C ILE A 147 -5.42 -12.71 3.88
N ARG A 148 -5.37 -14.05 3.76
CA ARG A 148 -6.50 -14.89 3.34
C ARG A 148 -7.70 -14.73 4.27
N GLU A 149 -7.48 -14.83 5.58
CA GLU A 149 -8.55 -14.68 6.58
C GLU A 149 -9.22 -13.30 6.47
N ARG A 150 -8.42 -12.24 6.31
CA ARG A 150 -8.94 -10.87 6.20
C ARG A 150 -9.64 -10.64 4.88
N PHE A 151 -9.01 -11.01 3.77
CA PHE A 151 -9.53 -10.83 2.43
C PHE A 151 -10.90 -11.49 2.27
N HIS A 152 -11.07 -12.73 2.75
CA HIS A 152 -12.34 -13.47 2.66
C HIS A 152 -13.38 -13.09 3.72
N SER A 153 -13.06 -12.15 4.62
CA SER A 153 -14.04 -11.68 5.59
C SER A 153 -15.14 -10.85 4.92
N GLU A 154 -16.36 -10.93 5.46
CA GLU A 154 -17.52 -10.16 4.95
C GLU A 154 -17.21 -8.66 4.85
N ARG A 155 -16.46 -8.13 5.81
CA ARG A 155 -16.07 -6.72 5.87
C ARG A 155 -15.21 -6.30 4.68
N PHE A 156 -14.21 -7.11 4.31
CA PHE A 156 -13.35 -6.83 3.16
C PHE A 156 -14.12 -6.98 1.86
N GLN A 157 -14.83 -8.10 1.70
CA GLN A 157 -15.58 -8.40 0.48
C GLN A 157 -16.67 -7.36 0.20
N LYS A 158 -17.38 -6.88 1.23
CA LYS A 158 -18.38 -5.82 1.06
C LYS A 158 -17.77 -4.53 0.50
N VAL A 159 -16.60 -4.13 1.01
CA VAL A 159 -15.92 -2.91 0.55
C VAL A 159 -15.33 -3.10 -0.84
N LEU A 160 -14.73 -4.25 -1.13
CA LEU A 160 -14.20 -4.58 -2.46
C LEU A 160 -15.31 -4.54 -3.52
N ASN A 161 -16.43 -5.22 -3.27
CA ASN A 161 -17.55 -5.24 -4.21
C ASN A 161 -18.08 -3.83 -4.46
N ARG A 162 -18.21 -3.01 -3.40
CA ARG A 162 -18.68 -1.64 -3.56
C ARG A 162 -17.69 -0.76 -4.32
N HIS A 163 -16.39 -0.95 -4.11
CA HIS A 163 -15.35 -0.27 -4.88
C HIS A 163 -15.46 -0.61 -6.38
N ILE A 164 -15.55 -1.90 -6.72
CA ILE A 164 -15.69 -2.38 -8.11
C ILE A 164 -16.96 -1.81 -8.77
N GLU A 165 -18.09 -1.82 -8.06
CA GLU A 165 -19.35 -1.24 -8.54
C GLU A 165 -19.21 0.25 -8.86
N ILE A 166 -18.59 1.02 -7.96
CA ILE A 166 -18.41 2.46 -8.14
C ILE A 166 -17.47 2.76 -9.30
N GLU A 167 -16.34 2.08 -9.42
CA GLU A 167 -15.40 2.27 -10.54
C GLU A 167 -16.05 1.95 -11.89
N LYS A 168 -16.80 0.84 -11.99
CA LYS A 168 -17.58 0.50 -13.19
C LYS A 168 -18.63 1.59 -13.50
N GLU A 169 -19.36 2.08 -12.51
CA GLU A 169 -20.36 3.14 -12.73
C GLU A 169 -19.71 4.49 -13.14
N LEU A 170 -18.52 4.79 -12.61
CA LEU A 170 -17.79 6.02 -12.91
C LEU A 170 -17.30 6.10 -14.35
N GLU A 171 -17.17 4.98 -15.07
CA GLU A 171 -16.75 4.98 -16.49
C GLU A 171 -17.73 5.77 -17.36
N ASP A 172 -19.03 5.48 -17.22
CA ASP A 172 -20.09 6.05 -18.06
C ASP A 172 -20.74 7.29 -17.44
N THR A 173 -20.46 7.61 -16.17
CA THR A 173 -21.11 8.72 -15.47
C THR A 173 -20.48 10.08 -15.83
N PRO A 174 -21.19 10.99 -16.52
CA PRO A 174 -20.67 12.30 -16.86
C PRO A 174 -20.45 13.18 -15.62
N ARG A 175 -19.65 14.24 -15.76
CA ARG A 175 -19.43 15.21 -14.68
C ARG A 175 -20.76 15.83 -14.23
N GLY A 176 -21.02 15.79 -12.92
CA GLY A 176 -22.23 16.27 -12.30
C GLY A 176 -22.40 15.68 -10.90
N ASP A 177 -23.55 15.95 -10.28
CA ASP A 177 -23.79 15.59 -8.88
C ASP A 177 -23.68 14.08 -8.62
N ARG A 178 -24.14 13.24 -9.55
CA ARG A 178 -24.01 11.78 -9.44
C ARG A 178 -22.55 11.34 -9.39
N ARG A 179 -21.71 11.84 -10.31
CA ARG A 179 -20.27 11.53 -10.33
C ARG A 179 -19.61 12.00 -9.04
N SER A 180 -19.91 13.21 -8.58
CA SER A 180 -19.36 13.76 -7.34
C SER A 180 -19.74 12.89 -6.12
N ALA A 181 -20.98 12.40 -6.06
CA ALA A 181 -21.43 11.50 -5.01
C ALA A 181 -20.69 10.15 -5.04
N LEU A 182 -20.52 9.56 -6.22
CA LEU A 182 -19.75 8.31 -6.40
C LEU A 182 -18.29 8.47 -5.99
N VAL A 183 -17.64 9.55 -6.42
CA VAL A 183 -16.26 9.85 -6.03
C VAL A 183 -16.14 10.06 -4.52
N HIS A 184 -17.07 10.80 -3.91
CA HIS A 184 -17.09 10.99 -2.46
C HIS A 184 -17.24 9.65 -1.71
N GLU A 185 -18.14 8.78 -2.19
CA GLU A 185 -18.32 7.45 -1.62
C GLU A 185 -17.04 6.62 -1.76
N LEU A 186 -16.41 6.61 -2.94
CA LEU A 186 -15.15 5.90 -3.20
C LEU A 186 -14.06 6.26 -2.18
N TYR A 187 -13.89 7.55 -1.90
CA TYR A 187 -12.90 8.04 -0.93
C TYR A 187 -13.28 7.80 0.55
N SER A 188 -14.54 7.49 0.85
CA SER A 188 -15.04 7.26 2.21
C SER A 188 -15.32 5.79 2.55
N LEU A 189 -15.10 4.86 1.60
CA LEU A 189 -15.31 3.41 1.78
C LEU A 189 -14.63 2.83 3.04
N LEU A 190 -13.54 3.45 3.48
CA LEU A 190 -12.73 2.98 4.61
C LEU A 190 -12.84 3.87 5.88
N ASP A 191 -13.72 4.87 5.92
CA ASP A 191 -13.78 5.80 7.06
C ASP A 191 -14.09 5.10 8.39
N GLY A 192 -14.87 4.02 8.37
CA GLY A 192 -15.23 3.22 9.55
C GLY A 192 -14.17 2.20 10.00
N TRP A 193 -12.94 2.25 9.48
CA TRP A 193 -11.88 1.28 9.75
C TRP A 193 -10.77 1.75 10.68
N ARG A 194 -10.80 3.04 11.08
CA ARG A 194 -9.82 3.62 11.99
C ARG A 194 -10.28 3.57 13.44
#